data_AF-A0A2H0NFJ4-F1
#
_entry.id   AF-A0A2H0NFJ4-F1
#
_cell.length_a   1.000
_cell.length_b   1.000
_cell.length_c   1.000
_cell.angle_alpha   90.00
_cell.angle_beta   90.00
_cell.angle_gamma   90.00
#
_symmetry.space_group_name_H-M   'P 1'
#
loop_
_entity.id
_entity.type
_entity.pdbx_description
1 polymer ?
#
loop_
_entity_poly.entity_id
_entity_poly.type
_entity_poly.pdbx_seq_one_letter_code
_entity_poly.pdbx_strand_id
1 'polypeptide(L)'
;MPKDIIEKLKSANLLGRGGASFPTYLKWQMVKDTPAKKKYVVCNVSEGELDVFKDGFILENYPTQIVEGLKIALKTIDHSYGYIFLRKDYYQKYKKRLEKLTKNLPITIFKEKGGYLSGEETVVCQEIEEQILRPRQKPPFPGQTGIDGSPTLINNLETFYYVALIAKNQYKYTRFYAITGDIKHKGVFELPLDWSLKRILKETGNWLVDQDFFAQVGGGASGDILLPSELNRSINGVGSLIIFDKAKTDLYQLMERWVNFFMKENCDKCTPCREGIYRLREMIKQRKIESEVLKDLWLVLEETSFCALGKSVATPFRSLIKKVLT
;
A
#
# COMPACT_ATOMS: atom_id res chain seq x y z
N MET A 1 20.43 25.93 -14.39
CA MET A 1 20.32 24.47 -14.64
C MET A 1 18.97 24.00 -14.14
N PRO A 2 18.24 23.10 -14.83
CA PRO A 2 17.04 22.52 -14.25
C PRO A 2 17.44 21.84 -12.92
N LYS A 3 16.75 22.18 -11.82
CA LYS A 3 17.02 21.57 -10.50
C LYS A 3 16.95 20.05 -10.61
N ASP A 4 17.93 19.35 -10.02
CA ASP A 4 17.91 17.88 -9.87
C ASP A 4 16.53 17.47 -9.32
N ILE A 5 15.90 16.48 -9.96
CA ILE A 5 14.59 16.00 -9.53
C ILE A 5 14.65 15.50 -8.08
N ILE A 6 15.74 14.87 -7.64
CA ILE A 6 15.86 14.36 -6.27
C ILE A 6 15.74 15.51 -5.25
N GLU A 7 16.37 16.65 -5.51
CA GLU A 7 16.25 17.85 -4.68
C GLU A 7 14.84 18.45 -4.70
N LYS A 8 14.14 18.38 -5.85
CA LYS A 8 12.72 18.75 -5.90
C LYS A 8 11.85 17.81 -5.06
N LEU A 9 12.09 16.50 -5.13
CA LEU A 9 11.34 15.51 -4.33
C LEU A 9 11.58 15.69 -2.83
N LYS A 10 12.83 16.03 -2.45
CA LYS A 10 13.21 16.38 -1.08
C LYS A 10 12.50 17.65 -0.61
N SER A 11 12.55 18.71 -1.42
CA SER A 11 11.89 20.00 -1.11
C SER A 11 10.37 19.85 -0.99
N ALA A 12 9.77 18.98 -1.81
CA ALA A 12 8.34 18.68 -1.77
C ALA A 12 7.94 17.72 -0.62
N ASN A 13 8.91 17.20 0.13
CA ASN A 13 8.73 16.17 1.15
C ASN A 13 7.88 14.98 0.67
N LEU A 14 8.14 14.50 -0.56
CA LEU A 14 7.38 13.39 -1.10
C LEU A 14 7.73 12.09 -0.36
N LEU A 15 6.71 11.48 0.24
CA LEU A 15 6.78 10.16 0.86
C LEU A 15 6.20 9.10 -0.08
N GLY A 16 6.70 7.87 0.02
CA GLY A 16 6.18 6.74 -0.74
C GLY A 16 4.71 6.45 -0.42
N ARG A 17 3.87 6.37 -1.45
CA ARG A 17 2.40 6.25 -1.32
C ARG A 17 1.87 4.81 -1.25
N GLY A 18 2.77 3.84 -1.08
CA GLY A 18 2.43 2.41 -0.94
C GLY A 18 2.19 1.93 0.49
N GLY A 19 2.18 2.82 1.48
CA GLY A 19 1.87 2.49 2.88
C GLY A 19 2.98 2.84 3.87
N ALA A 20 4.22 2.47 3.58
CA ALA A 20 5.36 2.67 4.49
C ALA A 20 5.83 4.13 4.64
N SER A 21 5.37 5.05 3.77
CA SER A 21 5.70 6.48 3.84
C SER A 21 7.20 6.80 3.89
N PHE A 22 8.06 5.95 3.31
CA PHE A 22 9.50 6.19 3.27
C PHE A 22 9.83 7.40 2.38
N PRO A 23 10.78 8.29 2.76
CA PRO A 23 11.14 9.44 1.94
C PRO A 23 11.61 9.04 0.54
N THR A 24 10.89 9.50 -0.48
CA THR A 24 11.13 9.08 -1.87
C THR A 24 12.50 9.51 -2.36
N TYR A 25 12.95 10.72 -2.00
CA TYR A 25 14.25 11.25 -2.41
C TYR A 25 15.43 10.40 -1.88
N LEU A 26 15.36 9.90 -0.63
CA LEU A 26 16.39 9.03 -0.07
C LEU A 26 16.47 7.71 -0.84
N LYS A 27 15.31 7.11 -1.16
CA LYS A 27 15.27 5.86 -1.92
C LYS A 27 15.87 6.06 -3.31
N TRP A 28 15.52 7.15 -3.98
CA TRP A 28 16.04 7.50 -5.31
C TRP A 28 17.55 7.75 -5.27
N GLN A 29 18.03 8.52 -4.29
CA GLN A 29 19.45 8.81 -4.11
C GLN A 29 20.25 7.53 -3.87
N MET A 30 19.78 6.65 -2.98
CA MET A 30 20.42 5.36 -2.72
C MET A 30 20.58 4.50 -3.99
N VAL A 31 19.52 4.37 -4.80
CA VAL A 31 19.61 3.59 -6.05
C VAL A 31 20.51 4.28 -7.08
N LYS A 32 20.47 5.61 -7.16
CA LYS A 32 21.34 6.40 -8.05
C LYS A 32 22.81 6.20 -7.70
N ASP A 33 23.15 6.27 -6.42
CA ASP A 33 24.54 6.21 -5.94
C ASP A 33 25.11 4.79 -5.89
N THR A 34 24.27 3.75 -5.83
CA THR A 34 24.74 2.37 -5.81
C THR A 34 25.33 1.99 -7.18
N PRO A 35 26.63 1.67 -7.31
CA PRO A 35 27.23 1.34 -8.61
C PRO A 35 26.71 0.01 -9.16
N ALA A 36 26.25 0.00 -10.42
CA ALA A 36 25.86 -1.22 -11.11
C ALA A 36 25.86 -1.00 -12.63
N LYS A 37 26.13 -2.06 -13.40
CA LYS A 37 26.04 -2.03 -14.88
C LYS A 37 24.59 -2.01 -15.37
N LYS A 38 23.66 -2.44 -14.54
CA LYS A 38 22.23 -2.51 -14.81
C LYS A 38 21.48 -2.11 -13.54
N LYS A 39 20.42 -1.34 -13.68
CA LYS A 39 19.51 -0.97 -12.60
C LYS A 39 18.07 -1.20 -13.04
N TYR A 40 17.15 -1.17 -12.08
CA TYR A 40 15.74 -1.34 -12.37
C TYR A 40 14.88 -0.28 -11.70
N VAL A 41 13.77 0.09 -12.35
CA VAL A 41 12.72 0.95 -11.81
C VAL A 41 11.40 0.20 -11.90
N VAL A 42 10.72 0.00 -10.78
CA VAL A 42 9.44 -0.71 -10.75
C VAL A 42 8.34 0.21 -10.25
N CYS A 43 7.33 0.40 -11.09
CA CYS A 43 6.02 0.91 -10.72
C CYS A 43 5.17 -0.24 -10.20
N ASN A 44 5.05 -0.33 -8.88
CA ASN A 44 4.26 -1.35 -8.20
C ASN A 44 2.79 -0.92 -8.14
N VAL A 45 1.93 -1.70 -8.81
CA VAL A 45 0.48 -1.52 -8.91
C VAL A 45 -0.24 -2.83 -8.57
N SER A 46 0.25 -3.53 -7.55
CA SER A 46 -0.36 -4.78 -7.06
C SER A 46 -1.67 -4.55 -6.28
N GLU A 47 -1.87 -3.34 -5.71
CA GLU A 47 -3.04 -2.90 -4.90
C GLU A 47 -3.91 -4.05 -4.37
N GLY A 48 -3.43 -4.74 -3.31
CA GLY A 48 -4.09 -5.94 -2.79
C GLY A 48 -4.92 -5.73 -1.51
N GLU A 49 -4.86 -4.56 -0.88
CA GLU A 49 -5.64 -4.28 0.34
C GLU A 49 -7.15 -4.30 0.05
N LEU A 50 -7.93 -4.85 0.98
CA LEU A 50 -9.38 -4.90 0.86
C LEU A 50 -9.99 -3.50 0.79
N ASP A 51 -10.94 -3.30 -0.13
CA ASP A 51 -11.67 -2.03 -0.30
C ASP A 51 -10.78 -0.80 -0.62
N VAL A 52 -9.54 -1.03 -1.06
CA VAL A 52 -8.63 0.00 -1.57
C VAL A 52 -8.53 -0.11 -3.09
N PHE A 53 -8.82 0.99 -3.78
CA PHE A 53 -8.87 1.05 -5.26
C PHE A 53 -8.37 2.38 -5.84
N LYS A 54 -7.55 3.12 -5.09
CA LYS A 54 -7.00 4.40 -5.53
C LYS A 54 -6.06 4.22 -6.70
N ASP A 55 -5.31 3.13 -6.75
CA ASP A 55 -4.36 2.86 -7.80
C ASP A 55 -5.07 2.51 -9.11
N GLY A 56 -6.13 1.69 -9.04
CA GLY A 56 -7.02 1.47 -10.18
C GLY A 56 -7.62 2.78 -10.71
N PHE A 57 -8.05 3.69 -9.83
CA PHE A 57 -8.53 5.01 -10.23
C PHE A 57 -7.46 5.86 -10.91
N ILE A 58 -6.23 5.87 -10.40
CA ILE A 58 -5.11 6.63 -11.00
C ILE A 58 -4.73 6.05 -12.37
N LEU A 59 -4.71 4.72 -12.52
CA LEU A 59 -4.47 4.06 -13.82
C LEU A 59 -5.51 4.42 -14.88
N GLU A 60 -6.78 4.50 -14.49
CA GLU A 60 -7.87 4.88 -15.40
C GLU A 60 -7.74 6.33 -15.87
N ASN A 61 -7.53 7.24 -14.92
CA ASN A 61 -7.70 8.67 -15.14
C ASN A 61 -6.40 9.40 -15.50
N TYR A 62 -5.24 8.94 -15.00
CA TYR A 62 -3.95 9.63 -15.14
C TYR A 62 -2.78 8.77 -15.66
N PRO A 63 -2.97 7.85 -16.63
CA PRO A 63 -1.88 6.96 -17.05
C PRO A 63 -0.73 7.68 -17.75
N THR A 64 -0.99 8.82 -18.39
CA THR A 64 0.06 9.63 -19.00
C THR A 64 1.02 10.18 -17.94
N GLN A 65 0.49 10.71 -16.83
CA GLN A 65 1.27 11.25 -15.72
C GLN A 65 2.09 10.16 -15.03
N ILE A 66 1.54 8.96 -14.85
CA ILE A 66 2.28 7.81 -14.32
C ILE A 66 3.50 7.51 -15.22
N VAL A 67 3.29 7.44 -16.54
CA VAL A 67 4.36 7.17 -17.50
C VAL A 67 5.38 8.33 -17.56
N GLU A 68 4.95 9.58 -17.42
CA GLU A 68 5.86 10.73 -17.28
C GLU A 68 6.75 10.61 -16.03
N GLY A 69 6.18 10.24 -14.88
CA GLY A 69 6.93 10.00 -13.65
C GLY A 69 7.97 8.88 -13.80
N LEU A 70 7.59 7.80 -14.48
CA LEU A 70 8.50 6.70 -14.82
C LEU A 70 9.62 7.13 -15.75
N LYS A 71 9.33 7.94 -16.78
CA LYS A 71 10.37 8.50 -17.67
C LYS A 71 11.38 9.33 -16.88
N ILE A 72 10.92 10.11 -15.91
CA ILE A 72 11.79 10.91 -15.05
C ILE A 72 12.69 10.00 -14.22
N ALA A 73 12.16 8.94 -13.63
CA ALA A 73 12.95 7.97 -12.88
C ALA A 73 14.00 7.28 -13.75
N LEU A 74 13.63 6.80 -14.95
CA LEU A 74 14.55 6.16 -15.89
C LEU A 74 15.67 7.10 -16.36
N LYS A 75 15.40 8.40 -16.48
CA LYS A 75 16.42 9.42 -16.79
C LYS A 75 17.32 9.77 -15.60
N THR A 76 16.84 9.53 -14.38
CA THR A 76 17.57 9.88 -13.15
C THR A 76 18.48 8.74 -12.70
N ILE A 77 18.07 7.51 -12.97
CA ILE A 77 18.80 6.29 -12.63
C ILE A 77 19.45 5.75 -13.90
N ASP A 78 20.76 5.93 -14.01
CA ASP A 78 21.51 5.48 -15.20
C ASP A 78 21.41 3.97 -15.42
N HIS A 79 21.47 3.55 -16.69
CA HIS A 79 21.41 2.15 -17.12
C HIS A 79 20.20 1.38 -16.56
N SER A 80 19.06 2.06 -16.40
CA SER A 80 17.86 1.48 -15.81
C SER A 80 16.86 0.96 -16.83
N TYR A 81 16.21 -0.15 -16.45
CA TYR A 81 15.07 -0.75 -17.15
C TYR A 81 13.85 -0.71 -16.26
N GLY A 82 12.68 -0.49 -16.85
CA GLY A 82 11.43 -0.27 -16.14
C GLY A 82 10.51 -1.49 -16.14
N TYR A 83 9.77 -1.66 -15.05
CA TYR A 83 8.60 -2.53 -14.99
C TYR A 83 7.38 -1.75 -14.51
N ILE A 84 6.22 -1.99 -15.14
CA ILE A 84 4.92 -1.65 -14.55
C ILE A 84 4.32 -2.98 -14.10
N PHE A 85 4.38 -3.23 -12.79
CA PHE A 85 3.94 -4.46 -12.15
C PHE A 85 2.46 -4.35 -11.78
N LEU A 86 1.59 -5.03 -12.52
CA LEU A 86 0.14 -4.87 -12.43
C LEU A 86 -0.53 -6.08 -11.81
N ARG A 87 -1.44 -5.82 -10.85
CA ARG A 87 -2.46 -6.78 -10.41
C ARG A 87 -3.16 -7.41 -11.61
N LYS A 88 -3.55 -8.68 -11.49
CA LYS A 88 -4.10 -9.50 -12.60
C LYS A 88 -5.20 -8.80 -13.39
N ASP A 89 -6.19 -8.25 -12.72
CA ASP A 89 -7.34 -7.56 -13.33
C ASP A 89 -6.92 -6.22 -13.98
N TYR A 90 -6.05 -5.45 -13.34
CA TYR A 90 -5.49 -4.22 -13.91
C TYR A 90 -4.64 -4.50 -15.14
N TYR A 91 -3.88 -5.59 -15.14
CA TYR A 91 -3.16 -6.04 -16.33
C TYR A 91 -4.12 -6.30 -17.49
N GLN A 92 -5.19 -7.09 -17.26
CA GLN A 92 -6.16 -7.38 -18.32
C GLN A 92 -6.83 -6.11 -18.86
N LYS A 93 -7.15 -5.16 -17.98
CA LYS A 93 -7.83 -3.92 -18.36
C LYS A 93 -6.92 -2.91 -19.06
N TYR A 94 -5.69 -2.71 -18.57
CA TYR A 94 -4.87 -1.55 -18.94
C TYR A 94 -3.63 -1.87 -19.79
N LYS A 95 -3.24 -3.14 -19.95
CA LYS A 95 -2.02 -3.53 -20.69
C LYS A 95 -1.88 -2.82 -22.04
N LYS A 96 -2.88 -2.94 -22.92
CA LYS A 96 -2.82 -2.37 -24.29
C LYS A 96 -2.62 -0.85 -24.28
N ARG A 97 -3.28 -0.14 -23.34
CA ARG A 97 -3.16 1.32 -23.20
C ARG A 97 -1.75 1.69 -22.74
N LEU A 98 -1.22 0.98 -21.76
CA LEU A 98 0.12 1.21 -21.23
C LEU A 98 1.21 0.89 -22.26
N GLU A 99 1.10 -0.24 -22.98
CA GLU A 99 2.02 -0.60 -24.08
C GLU A 99 2.10 0.50 -25.15
N LYS A 100 0.96 1.11 -25.50
CA LYS A 100 0.94 2.25 -26.43
C LYS A 100 1.68 3.46 -25.87
N LEU A 101 1.49 3.78 -24.59
CA LEU A 101 2.13 4.92 -23.92
C LEU A 101 3.64 4.70 -23.71
N THR A 102 4.08 3.45 -23.60
CA THR A 102 5.48 3.06 -23.33
C THR A 102 6.23 2.55 -24.55
N LYS A 103 5.66 2.60 -25.76
CA LYS A 103 6.17 1.96 -27.00
C LYS A 103 7.67 2.14 -27.30
N ASN A 104 8.28 3.24 -26.84
CA ASN A 104 9.69 3.56 -27.09
C ASN A 104 10.50 3.74 -25.79
N LEU A 105 10.04 3.15 -24.69
CA LEU A 105 10.70 3.19 -23.41
C LEU A 105 11.18 1.78 -23.07
N PRO A 106 12.29 1.62 -22.33
CA PRO A 106 12.74 0.33 -21.84
C PRO A 106 11.85 -0.12 -20.67
N ILE A 107 10.53 -0.21 -20.89
CA ILE A 107 9.52 -0.54 -19.88
C ILE A 107 8.75 -1.78 -20.30
N THR A 108 8.75 -2.80 -19.44
CA THR A 108 7.93 -3.99 -19.60
C THR A 108 6.69 -3.90 -18.72
N ILE A 109 5.52 -4.19 -19.31
CA ILE A 109 4.28 -4.35 -18.55
C ILE A 109 4.24 -5.77 -18.00
N PHE A 110 4.34 -5.92 -16.68
CA PHE A 110 4.44 -7.21 -16.01
C PHE A 110 3.10 -7.58 -15.37
N LYS A 111 2.65 -8.82 -15.61
CA LYS A 111 1.44 -9.36 -15.01
C LYS A 111 1.78 -10.06 -13.70
N GLU A 112 1.21 -9.58 -12.61
CA GLU A 112 1.26 -10.28 -11.33
C GLU A 112 0.59 -11.68 -11.44
N LYS A 113 1.31 -12.68 -10.94
CA LYS A 113 0.97 -14.08 -10.72
C LYS A 113 0.53 -14.33 -9.27
N GLY A 114 1.02 -13.57 -8.30
CA GLY A 114 0.68 -13.72 -6.88
C GLY A 114 -0.67 -13.10 -6.45
N GLY A 115 -0.73 -12.71 -5.18
CA GLY A 115 -1.85 -12.04 -4.51
C GLY A 115 -1.36 -10.82 -3.71
N TYR A 116 -1.99 -10.48 -2.60
CA TYR A 116 -1.63 -9.33 -1.76
C TYR A 116 -0.13 -9.24 -1.43
N LEU A 117 0.51 -10.39 -1.15
CA LEU A 117 1.92 -10.42 -0.81
C LEU A 117 2.84 -9.96 -1.95
N SER A 118 2.41 -10.05 -3.21
CA SER A 118 3.15 -9.53 -4.37
C SER A 118 3.34 -8.01 -4.31
N GLY A 119 2.57 -7.30 -3.47
CA GLY A 119 2.77 -5.88 -3.21
C GLY A 119 4.03 -5.59 -2.38
N GLU A 120 4.62 -6.59 -1.70
CA GLU A 120 5.84 -6.42 -0.91
C GLU A 120 7.07 -6.31 -1.83
N GLU A 121 7.92 -5.30 -1.59
CA GLU A 121 9.00 -4.91 -2.51
C GLU A 121 9.96 -6.05 -2.90
N THR A 122 10.30 -6.93 -1.97
CA THR A 122 11.20 -8.06 -2.27
C THR A 122 10.48 -9.19 -2.99
N VAL A 123 9.17 -9.36 -2.77
CA VAL A 123 8.35 -10.34 -3.51
C VAL A 123 8.13 -9.88 -4.94
N VAL A 124 7.96 -8.58 -5.19
CA VAL A 124 8.01 -8.01 -6.55
C VAL A 124 9.29 -8.43 -7.28
N CYS A 125 10.45 -8.36 -6.61
CA CYS A 125 11.71 -8.84 -7.20
C CYS A 125 11.67 -10.34 -7.49
N GLN A 126 11.26 -11.17 -6.51
CA GLN A 126 11.15 -12.62 -6.70
C GLN A 126 10.27 -12.97 -7.89
N GLU A 127 9.16 -12.26 -8.05
CA GLU A 127 8.18 -12.59 -9.07
C GLU A 127 8.64 -12.23 -10.48
N ILE A 128 9.32 -11.09 -10.63
CA ILE A 128 9.97 -10.71 -11.88
C ILE A 128 11.09 -11.68 -12.25
N GLU A 129 11.82 -12.19 -11.25
CA GLU A 129 12.87 -13.20 -11.40
C GLU A 129 12.33 -14.64 -11.53
N GLU A 130 11.00 -14.81 -11.55
CA GLU A 130 10.30 -16.10 -11.62
C GLU A 130 10.68 -17.10 -10.50
N GLN A 131 10.97 -16.58 -9.32
CA GLN A 131 11.32 -17.32 -8.11
C GLN A 131 10.09 -17.60 -7.23
N ILE A 132 10.32 -18.31 -6.12
CA ILE A 132 9.30 -18.55 -5.10
C ILE A 132 8.87 -17.21 -4.47
N LEU A 133 7.56 -16.98 -4.41
CA LEU A 133 6.93 -15.74 -3.92
C LEU A 133 7.00 -15.63 -2.38
N ARG A 134 8.20 -15.40 -1.87
CA ARG A 134 8.49 -15.25 -0.44
C ARG A 134 9.36 -14.02 -0.20
N PRO A 135 9.04 -13.19 0.82
CA PRO A 135 9.85 -12.02 1.13
C PRO A 135 11.31 -12.40 1.39
N ARG A 136 12.25 -11.56 0.94
CA ARG A 136 13.69 -11.70 1.19
C ARG A 136 14.05 -11.10 2.55
N GLN A 137 15.16 -11.58 3.12
CA GLN A 137 15.72 -10.98 4.32
C GLN A 137 16.21 -9.58 3.98
N LYS A 138 15.91 -8.62 4.85
CA LYS A 138 16.36 -7.24 4.76
C LYS A 138 17.16 -6.93 6.04
N PRO A 139 18.36 -6.33 5.94
CA PRO A 139 19.13 -6.03 4.72
C PRO A 139 19.70 -7.28 4.00
N PRO A 140 20.12 -7.17 2.72
CA PRO A 140 20.11 -5.95 1.89
C PRO A 140 18.70 -5.55 1.41
N PHE A 141 18.48 -4.25 1.21
CA PHE A 141 17.22 -3.74 0.68
C PHE A 141 17.20 -3.77 -0.87
N PRO A 142 16.03 -3.79 -1.53
CA PRO A 142 15.95 -3.83 -3.00
C PRO A 142 16.70 -2.70 -3.71
N GLY A 143 16.79 -1.53 -3.08
CA GLY A 143 17.55 -0.41 -3.65
C GLY A 143 19.07 -0.63 -3.68
N GLN A 144 19.58 -1.63 -2.97
CA GLN A 144 20.97 -2.10 -3.03
C GLN A 144 21.07 -3.38 -3.86
N THR A 145 20.21 -4.36 -3.55
CA THR A 145 20.20 -5.70 -4.18
C THR A 145 18.75 -6.14 -4.38
N GLY A 146 18.20 -5.80 -5.55
CA GLY A 146 16.84 -6.11 -5.95
C GLY A 146 16.80 -7.17 -7.05
N ILE A 147 16.20 -6.83 -8.19
CA ILE A 147 16.01 -7.72 -9.33
C ILE A 147 17.36 -8.17 -9.88
N ASP A 148 17.58 -9.47 -10.00
CA ASP A 148 18.84 -10.08 -10.47
C ASP A 148 20.08 -9.59 -9.70
N GLY A 149 19.90 -9.28 -8.42
CA GLY A 149 20.95 -8.70 -7.58
C GLY A 149 21.29 -7.24 -7.88
N SER A 150 20.56 -6.58 -8.79
CA SER A 150 20.82 -5.20 -9.22
C SER A 150 20.06 -4.17 -8.38
N PRO A 151 20.59 -2.94 -8.18
CA PRO A 151 19.88 -1.86 -7.50
C PRO A 151 18.53 -1.58 -8.17
N THR A 152 17.46 -1.66 -7.38
CA THR A 152 16.09 -1.59 -7.88
C THR A 152 15.29 -0.54 -7.13
N LEU A 153 14.84 0.49 -7.84
CA LEU A 153 13.94 1.51 -7.33
C LEU A 153 12.50 1.01 -7.44
N ILE A 154 11.87 0.66 -6.32
CA ILE A 154 10.46 0.24 -6.28
C ILE A 154 9.61 1.33 -5.64
N ASN A 155 8.64 1.86 -6.37
CA ASN A 155 7.68 2.84 -5.88
C ASN A 155 6.26 2.51 -6.35
N ASN A 156 5.27 2.89 -5.55
CA ASN A 156 3.85 2.81 -5.93
C ASN A 156 3.52 3.81 -7.04
N LEU A 157 2.55 3.52 -7.92
CA LEU A 157 2.18 4.41 -9.04
C LEU A 157 1.78 5.81 -8.61
N GLU A 158 1.11 5.97 -7.46
CA GLU A 158 0.72 7.30 -6.96
C GLU A 158 1.97 8.14 -6.66
N THR A 159 3.07 7.49 -6.27
CA THR A 159 4.36 8.15 -6.09
C THR A 159 4.88 8.66 -7.44
N PHE A 160 4.82 7.85 -8.50
CA PHE A 160 5.22 8.29 -9.85
C PHE A 160 4.30 9.38 -10.43
N TYR A 161 3.00 9.32 -10.16
CA TYR A 161 2.07 10.40 -10.50
C TYR A 161 2.53 11.72 -9.87
N TYR A 162 2.86 11.74 -8.57
CA TYR A 162 3.33 12.94 -7.91
C TYR A 162 4.73 13.37 -8.35
N VAL A 163 5.63 12.44 -8.70
CA VAL A 163 6.92 12.78 -9.32
C VAL A 163 6.71 13.62 -10.59
N ALA A 164 5.74 13.25 -11.45
CA ALA A 164 5.44 14.00 -12.66
C ALA A 164 4.95 15.42 -12.36
N LEU A 165 4.06 15.58 -11.37
CA LEU A 165 3.57 16.89 -10.95
C LEU A 165 4.68 17.74 -10.30
N ILE A 166 5.51 17.16 -9.45
CA ILE A 166 6.63 17.85 -8.80
C ILE A 166 7.65 18.33 -9.84
N ALA A 167 7.95 17.51 -10.85
CA ALA A 167 8.86 17.90 -11.93
C ALA A 167 8.37 19.17 -12.65
N LYS A 168 7.05 19.31 -12.81
CA LYS A 168 6.35 20.48 -13.40
C LYS A 168 6.05 21.61 -12.40
N ASN A 169 6.45 21.47 -11.13
CA ASN A 169 6.11 22.37 -10.02
C ASN A 169 4.59 22.55 -9.82
N GLN A 170 3.80 21.50 -10.08
CA GLN A 170 2.34 21.47 -10.00
C GLN A 170 1.81 20.67 -8.80
N TYR A 171 2.70 20.11 -7.97
CA TYR A 171 2.28 19.35 -6.80
C TYR A 171 1.73 20.27 -5.70
N LYS A 172 0.51 19.96 -5.24
CA LYS A 172 -0.24 20.78 -4.27
C LYS A 172 -0.26 20.18 -2.86
N TYR A 173 0.73 19.37 -2.51
CA TYR A 173 0.78 18.69 -1.20
C TYR A 173 -0.46 17.83 -0.91
N THR A 174 -0.94 17.14 -1.94
CA THR A 174 -2.10 16.26 -1.92
C THR A 174 -1.71 14.78 -1.89
N ARG A 175 -2.72 13.93 -1.62
CA ARG A 175 -2.70 12.48 -1.85
C ARG A 175 -4.09 12.01 -2.29
N PHE A 176 -4.17 10.81 -2.85
CA PHE A 176 -5.45 10.14 -3.10
C PHE A 176 -5.93 9.41 -1.85
N TYR A 177 -7.24 9.51 -1.60
CA TYR A 177 -7.96 8.84 -0.54
C TYR A 177 -9.07 7.96 -1.14
N ALA A 178 -9.05 6.65 -0.86
CA ALA A 178 -10.16 5.76 -1.18
C ALA A 178 -11.13 5.73 0.01
N ILE A 179 -12.32 6.31 -0.15
CA ILE A 179 -13.34 6.42 0.90
C ILE A 179 -14.52 5.51 0.57
N THR A 180 -14.83 4.57 1.46
CA THR A 180 -15.78 3.48 1.21
C THR A 180 -16.58 3.12 2.49
N GLY A 181 -17.29 1.98 2.46
CA GLY A 181 -18.11 1.51 3.57
C GLY A 181 -19.53 2.06 3.57
N ASP A 182 -20.11 2.26 4.74
CA ASP A 182 -21.51 2.67 4.98
C ASP A 182 -21.69 4.18 4.86
N ILE A 183 -21.40 4.71 3.68
CA ILE A 183 -21.46 6.15 3.37
C ILE A 183 -22.15 6.43 2.04
N LYS A 184 -22.53 7.70 1.85
CA LYS A 184 -23.28 8.18 0.69
C LYS A 184 -22.42 8.35 -0.57
N HIS A 185 -21.23 8.93 -0.44
CA HIS A 185 -20.36 9.30 -1.56
C HIS A 185 -19.06 8.48 -1.55
N LYS A 186 -19.16 7.22 -1.98
CA LYS A 186 -18.00 6.31 -2.13
C LYS A 186 -17.17 6.72 -3.34
N GLY A 187 -15.84 6.65 -3.23
CA GLY A 187 -14.97 6.97 -4.35
C GLY A 187 -13.53 7.27 -3.95
N VAL A 188 -12.77 7.78 -4.92
CA VAL A 188 -11.39 8.22 -4.75
C VAL A 188 -11.34 9.73 -4.86
N PHE A 189 -10.75 10.37 -3.86
CA PHE A 189 -10.66 11.83 -3.76
C PHE A 189 -9.21 12.24 -3.63
N GLU A 190 -8.77 13.21 -4.44
CA GLU A 190 -7.46 13.84 -4.23
C GLU A 190 -7.63 15.03 -3.27
N LEU A 191 -7.07 14.91 -2.07
CA LEU A 191 -7.24 15.89 -1.00
C LEU A 191 -5.89 16.24 -0.34
N PRO A 192 -5.78 17.36 0.37
CA PRO A 192 -4.55 17.74 1.07
C PRO A 192 -4.12 16.72 2.14
N LEU A 193 -2.81 16.63 2.37
CA LEU A 193 -2.19 15.70 3.32
C LEU A 193 -2.34 16.10 4.79
N ASP A 194 -2.47 17.39 5.05
CA ASP A 194 -2.56 18.00 6.38
C ASP A 194 -4.00 18.00 6.92
N TRP A 195 -4.97 17.57 6.12
CA TRP A 195 -6.35 17.46 6.56
C TRP A 195 -6.54 16.32 7.56
N SER A 196 -7.37 16.59 8.57
CA SER A 196 -7.86 15.53 9.46
C SER A 196 -8.86 14.63 8.75
N LEU A 197 -8.96 13.38 9.20
CA LEU A 197 -9.97 12.42 8.72
C LEU A 197 -11.39 12.98 8.87
N LYS A 198 -11.68 13.67 9.98
CA LYS A 198 -12.96 14.37 10.19
C LYS A 198 -13.22 15.42 9.13
N ARG A 199 -12.22 16.24 8.78
CA ARG A 199 -12.34 17.24 7.72
C ARG A 199 -12.59 16.58 6.36
N ILE A 200 -11.83 15.53 6.03
CA ILE A 200 -12.01 14.76 4.79
C ILE A 200 -13.45 14.25 4.67
N LEU A 201 -14.00 13.63 5.71
CA LEU A 201 -15.38 13.14 5.70
C LEU A 201 -16.39 14.27 5.52
N LYS A 202 -16.20 15.43 6.17
CA LYS A 202 -17.09 16.58 6.00
C LYS A 202 -17.07 17.14 4.57
N GLU A 203 -15.88 17.39 4.03
CA GLU A 203 -15.69 18.01 2.71
C GLU A 203 -16.14 17.08 1.57
N THR A 204 -16.09 15.77 1.78
CA THR A 204 -16.62 14.77 0.84
C THR A 204 -18.10 14.46 1.02
N GLY A 205 -18.79 15.10 1.98
CA GLY A 205 -20.20 14.86 2.27
C GLY A 205 -20.48 13.50 2.91
N ASN A 206 -19.47 12.86 3.50
CA ASN A 206 -19.51 11.55 4.14
C ASN A 206 -19.46 11.60 5.67
N TRP A 207 -19.54 12.78 6.28
CA TRP A 207 -19.63 12.90 7.74
C TRP A 207 -21.02 12.50 8.22
N LEU A 208 -21.08 11.41 9.00
CA LEU A 208 -22.31 10.88 9.55
C LEU A 208 -22.59 11.56 10.89
N VAL A 209 -23.54 12.50 10.90
CA VAL A 209 -24.02 13.18 12.12
C VAL A 209 -24.97 12.23 12.84
N ASP A 210 -24.84 12.15 14.17
CA ASP A 210 -25.71 11.36 15.07
C ASP A 210 -25.80 9.84 14.77
N GLN A 211 -24.86 9.30 14.00
CA GLN A 211 -24.73 7.85 13.78
C GLN A 211 -23.57 7.29 14.60
N ASP A 212 -23.79 6.12 15.19
CA ASP A 212 -22.71 5.39 15.86
C ASP A 212 -21.93 4.57 14.83
N PHE A 213 -20.72 5.02 14.53
CA PHE A 213 -19.85 4.41 13.52
C PHE A 213 -18.43 4.28 14.04
N PHE A 214 -17.64 3.44 13.38
CA PHE A 214 -16.18 3.44 13.49
C PHE A 214 -15.55 3.47 12.10
N ALA A 215 -14.32 3.95 12.03
CA ALA A 215 -13.57 4.07 10.79
C ALA A 215 -12.37 3.13 10.81
N GLN A 216 -12.19 2.35 9.74
CA GLN A 216 -10.95 1.64 9.48
C GLN A 216 -10.05 2.48 8.58
N VAL A 217 -8.80 2.69 9.01
CA VAL A 217 -7.90 3.66 8.38
C VAL A 217 -6.51 3.11 8.09
N GLY A 218 -5.91 3.59 7.01
CA GLY A 218 -4.50 3.33 6.67
C GLY A 218 -4.21 1.96 6.05
N GLY A 219 -5.19 1.06 6.03
CA GLY A 219 -5.21 -0.22 5.35
C GLY A 219 -6.64 -0.74 5.23
N GLY A 220 -6.84 -1.81 4.46
CA GLY A 220 -8.13 -2.45 4.28
C GLY A 220 -8.33 -3.60 5.26
N ALA A 221 -7.48 -4.62 5.18
CA ALA A 221 -7.44 -5.68 6.18
C ALA A 221 -6.40 -5.38 7.27
N SER A 222 -5.40 -4.54 6.99
CA SER A 222 -4.31 -4.19 7.91
C SER A 222 -4.53 -2.87 8.67
N GLY A 223 -5.67 -2.20 8.43
CA GLY A 223 -5.95 -0.85 8.94
C GLY A 223 -6.33 -0.82 10.43
N ASP A 224 -6.06 0.32 11.07
CA ASP A 224 -6.42 0.60 12.47
C ASP A 224 -7.89 1.03 12.58
N ILE A 225 -8.55 0.69 13.68
CA ILE A 225 -9.92 1.11 13.98
C ILE A 225 -9.89 2.38 14.82
N LEU A 226 -10.55 3.43 14.33
CA LEU A 226 -10.72 4.71 15.00
C LEU A 226 -12.19 4.98 15.30
N LEU A 227 -12.46 5.49 16.50
CA LEU A 227 -13.76 6.06 16.86
C LEU A 227 -13.88 7.50 16.33
N PRO A 228 -15.11 8.04 16.21
CA PRO A 228 -15.33 9.40 15.70
C PRO A 228 -14.56 10.49 16.48
N SER A 229 -14.32 10.27 17.77
CA SER A 229 -13.51 11.15 18.64
C SER A 229 -12.02 11.18 18.27
N GLU A 230 -11.51 10.13 17.61
CA GLU A 230 -10.10 9.98 17.23
C GLU A 230 -9.80 10.52 15.82
N LEU A 231 -10.81 11.00 15.08
CA LEU A 231 -10.68 11.43 13.68
C LEU A 231 -10.09 12.84 13.50
N ASN A 232 -9.74 13.54 14.58
CA ASN A 232 -9.04 14.83 14.54
C ASN A 232 -7.53 14.65 14.31
N ARG A 233 -7.16 13.81 13.34
CA ARG A 233 -5.77 13.53 12.96
C ARG A 233 -5.67 13.22 11.47
N SER A 234 -4.47 13.37 10.89
CA SER A 234 -4.20 12.98 9.50
C SER A 234 -4.04 11.46 9.36
N ILE A 235 -4.14 10.99 8.11
CA ILE A 235 -4.01 9.56 7.80
C ILE A 235 -2.56 9.17 7.50
N ASN A 236 -2.16 7.99 7.98
CA ASN A 236 -0.95 7.29 7.52
C ASN A 236 -1.33 6.10 6.63
N GLY A 237 -0.36 5.39 6.05
CA GLY A 237 -0.63 4.19 5.26
C GLY A 237 -1.12 4.48 3.84
N VAL A 238 -1.95 3.59 3.30
CA VAL A 238 -2.34 3.58 1.87
C VAL A 238 -3.44 4.59 1.51
N GLY A 239 -3.91 5.43 2.45
CA GLY A 239 -4.94 6.42 2.14
C GLY A 239 -6.35 5.83 2.02
N SER A 240 -6.61 4.71 2.68
CA SER A 240 -7.95 4.12 2.75
C SER A 240 -8.71 4.60 3.99
N LEU A 241 -9.99 4.90 3.83
CA LEU A 241 -10.91 5.27 4.90
C LEU A 241 -12.24 4.53 4.68
N ILE A 242 -12.47 3.48 5.47
CA ILE A 242 -13.67 2.64 5.38
C ILE A 242 -14.54 2.94 6.60
N ILE A 243 -15.78 3.34 6.39
CA ILE A 243 -16.72 3.65 7.48
C ILE A 243 -17.65 2.45 7.71
N PHE A 244 -17.85 2.07 8.96
CA PHE A 244 -18.75 1.00 9.36
C PHE A 244 -19.81 1.54 10.31
N ASP A 245 -21.07 1.36 9.95
CA ASP A 245 -22.20 1.61 10.86
C ASP A 245 -22.26 0.48 11.89
N LYS A 246 -22.16 0.82 13.18
CA LYS A 246 -22.11 -0.19 14.25
C LYS A 246 -23.38 -1.03 14.31
N ALA A 247 -24.55 -0.44 14.04
CA ALA A 247 -25.82 -1.15 14.11
C ALA A 247 -25.96 -2.19 12.99
N LYS A 248 -25.24 -2.01 11.87
CA LYS A 248 -25.28 -2.90 10.69
C LYS A 248 -24.14 -3.90 10.64
N THR A 249 -23.11 -3.73 11.48
CA THR A 249 -21.87 -4.50 11.36
C THR A 249 -21.82 -5.63 12.38
N ASP A 250 -21.86 -6.88 11.90
CA ASP A 250 -21.45 -8.04 12.70
C ASP A 250 -19.92 -8.05 12.83
N LEU A 251 -19.42 -7.72 14.02
CA LEU A 251 -17.99 -7.59 14.30
C LEU A 251 -17.24 -8.91 14.07
N TYR A 252 -17.87 -10.06 14.35
CA TYR A 252 -17.23 -11.36 14.11
C TYR A 252 -17.14 -11.67 12.62
N GLN A 253 -18.18 -11.37 11.84
CA GLN A 253 -18.10 -11.53 10.38
C GLN A 253 -17.05 -10.61 9.75
N LEU A 254 -16.90 -9.38 10.26
CA LEU A 254 -15.84 -8.47 9.83
C LEU A 254 -14.45 -9.04 10.14
N MET A 255 -14.25 -9.55 11.36
CA MET A 255 -13.01 -10.23 11.75
C MET A 255 -12.75 -11.50 10.91
N GLU A 256 -13.79 -12.27 10.57
CA GLU A 256 -13.67 -13.44 9.68
C GLU A 256 -13.19 -13.04 8.29
N ARG A 257 -13.70 -11.92 7.74
CA ARG A 257 -13.25 -11.39 6.45
C ARG A 257 -11.75 -11.08 6.46
N TRP A 258 -11.27 -10.39 7.50
CA TRP A 258 -9.84 -10.07 7.64
C TRP A 258 -8.96 -11.30 7.84
N VAL A 259 -9.35 -12.22 8.74
CA VAL A 259 -8.51 -13.39 9.02
C VAL A 259 -8.44 -14.34 7.82
N ASN A 260 -9.54 -14.49 7.08
CA ASN A 260 -9.55 -15.29 5.85
C ASN A 260 -8.69 -14.65 4.76
N PHE A 261 -8.66 -13.32 4.68
CA PHE A 261 -7.71 -12.61 3.82
C PHE A 261 -6.27 -12.93 4.20
N PHE A 262 -5.88 -12.76 5.47
CA PHE A 262 -4.51 -13.05 5.90
C PHE A 262 -4.12 -14.53 5.74
N MET A 263 -5.05 -15.47 5.98
CA MET A 263 -4.82 -16.90 5.73
C MET A 263 -4.56 -17.21 4.25
N LYS A 264 -5.32 -16.58 3.35
CA LYS A 264 -5.17 -16.77 1.90
C LYS A 264 -3.86 -16.19 1.38
N GLU A 265 -3.44 -15.06 1.93
CA GLU A 265 -2.30 -14.29 1.44
C GLU A 265 -0.97 -14.64 2.15
N ASN A 266 -1.00 -15.63 3.05
CA ASN A 266 0.18 -16.13 3.74
C ASN A 266 1.11 -16.91 2.78
N CYS A 267 2.42 -16.73 2.89
CA CYS A 267 3.42 -17.48 2.09
C CYS A 267 4.05 -18.68 2.81
N ASP A 268 3.54 -18.98 4.01
CA ASP A 268 3.94 -20.07 4.91
C ASP A 268 5.40 -20.06 5.37
N LYS A 269 6.11 -18.94 5.15
CA LYS A 269 7.55 -18.82 5.44
C LYS A 269 7.86 -18.82 6.94
N CYS A 270 7.09 -18.12 7.75
CA CYS A 270 7.36 -17.98 9.19
C CYS A 270 6.20 -18.54 10.03
N THR A 271 6.55 -19.36 11.02
CA THR A 271 5.64 -19.95 12.00
C THR A 271 4.69 -18.95 12.67
N PRO A 272 5.13 -17.78 13.19
CA PRO A 272 4.22 -16.86 13.86
C PRO A 272 3.07 -16.41 12.96
N CYS A 273 3.34 -16.10 11.70
CA CYS A 273 2.31 -15.72 10.74
C CYS A 273 1.43 -16.93 10.39
N ARG A 274 2.02 -18.07 9.98
CA ARG A 274 1.28 -19.26 9.53
C ARG A 274 0.37 -19.84 10.61
N GLU A 275 0.93 -20.12 11.79
CA GLU A 275 0.20 -20.74 12.88
C GLU A 275 -0.60 -19.70 13.67
N GLY A 276 -0.06 -18.50 13.87
CA GLY A 276 -0.73 -17.47 14.67
C GLY A 276 -2.03 -16.98 14.04
N ILE A 277 -2.05 -16.75 12.72
CA ILE A 277 -3.30 -16.41 12.01
C ILE A 277 -4.29 -17.58 12.07
N TYR A 278 -3.81 -18.83 12.00
CA TYR A 278 -4.66 -20.01 12.14
C TYR A 278 -5.35 -20.04 13.52
N ARG A 279 -4.59 -19.84 14.61
CA ARG A 279 -5.14 -19.76 15.98
C ARG A 279 -6.13 -18.62 16.14
N LEU A 280 -5.83 -17.45 15.57
CA LEU A 280 -6.75 -16.33 15.55
C LEU A 280 -8.06 -16.68 14.86
N ARG A 281 -8.00 -17.38 13.73
CA ARG A 281 -9.19 -17.85 13.00
C ARG A 281 -10.03 -18.81 13.82
N GLU A 282 -9.42 -19.72 14.58
CA GLU A 282 -10.16 -20.65 15.46
C GLU A 282 -10.99 -19.88 16.49
N MET A 283 -10.38 -18.92 17.19
CA MET A 283 -11.06 -18.09 18.20
C MET A 283 -12.21 -17.27 17.60
N ILE A 284 -11.98 -16.64 16.45
CA ILE A 284 -13.00 -15.85 15.75
C ILE A 284 -14.18 -16.72 15.33
N LYS A 285 -13.93 -17.90 14.72
CA LYS A 285 -14.99 -18.82 14.29
C LYS A 285 -15.83 -19.37 15.44
N GLN A 286 -15.20 -19.60 16.59
CA GLN A 286 -15.89 -20.02 17.81
C GLN A 286 -16.60 -18.86 18.52
N ARG A 287 -16.42 -17.62 18.03
CA ARG A 287 -16.86 -16.37 18.67
C ARG A 287 -16.45 -16.28 20.14
N LYS A 288 -15.29 -16.84 20.46
CA LYS A 288 -14.74 -16.91 21.82
C LYS A 288 -13.33 -16.34 21.81
N ILE A 289 -13.22 -15.10 22.27
CA ILE A 289 -11.95 -14.37 22.36
C ILE A 289 -11.41 -14.50 23.79
N GLU A 290 -10.17 -14.99 23.91
CA GLU A 290 -9.45 -15.11 25.18
C GLU A 290 -8.37 -14.01 25.23
N SER A 291 -8.59 -12.99 26.06
CA SER A 291 -7.76 -11.77 26.10
C SER A 291 -6.27 -12.03 26.37
N GLU A 292 -5.99 -12.97 27.26
CA GLU A 292 -4.66 -13.37 27.69
C GLU A 292 -3.90 -14.02 26.53
N VAL A 293 -4.55 -14.95 25.82
CA VAL A 293 -4.00 -15.61 24.63
C VAL A 293 -3.73 -14.60 23.52
N LEU A 294 -4.64 -13.65 23.32
CA LEU A 294 -4.45 -12.61 22.31
C LEU A 294 -3.24 -11.72 22.59
N LYS A 295 -2.96 -11.38 23.86
CA LYS A 295 -1.81 -10.54 24.22
C LYS A 295 -0.50 -11.16 23.77
N ASP A 296 -0.30 -12.45 24.04
CA ASP A 296 0.90 -13.17 23.62
C ASP A 296 0.94 -13.34 22.10
N LEU A 297 -0.21 -13.62 21.47
CA LEU A 297 -0.31 -13.75 20.02
C LEU A 297 0.06 -12.45 19.29
N TRP A 298 -0.39 -11.29 19.78
CA TRP A 298 -0.04 -9.98 19.23
C TRP A 298 1.46 -9.74 19.29
N LEU A 299 2.06 -9.95 20.47
CA LEU A 299 3.51 -9.79 20.65
C LEU A 299 4.29 -10.67 19.68
N VAL A 300 3.93 -11.95 19.57
CA VAL A 300 4.59 -12.91 18.68
C VAL A 300 4.45 -12.48 17.21
N LEU A 301 3.25 -12.08 16.77
CA LEU A 301 3.02 -11.64 15.40
C LEU A 301 3.82 -10.36 15.06
N GLU A 302 3.80 -9.36 15.93
CA GLU A 302 4.43 -8.05 15.71
C GLU A 302 5.97 -8.14 15.73
N GLU A 303 6.52 -8.87 16.68
CA GLU A 303 7.97 -8.91 16.90
C GLU A 303 8.66 -9.95 16.02
N THR A 304 8.02 -11.11 15.80
CA THR A 304 8.72 -12.28 15.21
C THR A 304 8.27 -12.64 13.79
N SER A 305 7.22 -12.01 13.25
CA SER A 305 6.86 -12.22 11.85
C SER A 305 7.92 -11.68 10.89
N PHE A 306 8.20 -12.44 9.84
CA PHE A 306 9.28 -12.12 8.90
C PHE A 306 9.02 -10.85 8.08
N CYS A 307 7.76 -10.57 7.71
CA CYS A 307 7.40 -9.43 6.87
C CYS A 307 6.20 -8.66 7.43
N ALA A 308 5.89 -7.52 6.79
CA ALA A 308 4.82 -6.61 7.20
C ALA A 308 3.45 -7.28 7.27
N LEU A 309 3.15 -8.27 6.43
CA LEU A 309 1.86 -8.99 6.46
C LEU A 309 1.58 -9.53 7.87
N GLY A 310 2.46 -10.41 8.37
CA GLY A 310 2.31 -11.01 9.70
C GLY A 310 2.34 -9.98 10.83
N LYS A 311 3.22 -8.97 10.72
CA LYS A 311 3.32 -7.89 11.73
C LYS A 311 2.07 -7.02 11.79
N SER A 312 1.38 -6.85 10.66
CA SER A 312 0.18 -6.01 10.56
C SER A 312 -1.11 -6.69 11.03
N VAL A 313 -1.10 -8.01 11.19
CA VAL A 313 -2.30 -8.79 11.55
C VAL A 313 -2.92 -8.24 12.82
N ALA A 314 -2.13 -7.94 13.87
CA ALA A 314 -2.66 -7.55 15.18
C ALA A 314 -3.45 -6.22 15.16
N THR A 315 -3.07 -5.27 14.31
CA THR A 315 -3.62 -3.90 14.26
C THR A 315 -5.15 -3.82 14.21
N PRO A 316 -5.83 -4.37 13.18
CA PRO A 316 -7.29 -4.30 13.04
C PRO A 316 -8.04 -5.00 14.18
N PHE A 317 -7.61 -6.21 14.57
CA PHE A 317 -8.30 -6.99 15.61
C PHE A 317 -8.13 -6.36 16.98
N ARG A 318 -6.90 -5.99 17.35
CA ARG A 318 -6.62 -5.37 18.65
C ARG A 318 -7.42 -4.09 18.84
N SER A 319 -7.46 -3.23 17.82
CA SER A 319 -8.19 -1.97 17.88
C SER A 319 -9.71 -2.18 17.87
N LEU A 320 -10.24 -3.08 17.02
CA LEU A 320 -11.68 -3.40 17.01
C LEU A 320 -12.16 -3.97 18.35
N ILE A 321 -11.45 -4.98 18.87
CA ILE A 321 -11.81 -5.66 20.11
C ILE A 321 -11.81 -4.67 21.27
N LYS A 322 -10.75 -3.88 21.39
CA LYS A 322 -10.59 -2.91 22.50
C LYS A 322 -11.57 -1.74 22.45
N LYS A 323 -12.00 -1.31 21.26
CA LYS A 323 -12.75 -0.04 21.09
C LYS A 323 -14.23 -0.22 20.78
N VAL A 324 -14.61 -1.37 20.23
CA VAL A 324 -15.96 -1.57 19.66
C VAL A 324 -16.65 -2.82 20.21
N LEU A 325 -15.91 -3.90 20.46
CA LEU A 325 -16.49 -5.16 20.93
C LEU A 325 -16.74 -5.18 22.45
N THR A 326 -15.91 -4.50 23.24
CA THR A 326 -16.02 -4.35 24.70
C THR A 326 -16.96 -3.23 25.09
#